data_AF-A0A8T5E9T7-F1
#
_entry.id   AF-A0A8T5E9T7-F1
#
_cell.length_a   1.000
_cell.length_b   1.000
_cell.length_c   1.000
_cell.angle_alpha   90.00
_cell.angle_beta   90.00
_cell.angle_gamma   90.00
#
_symmetry.space_group_name_H-M   'P 1'
#
loop_
_entity.id
_entity.type
_entity.pdbx_description
1 polymer ?
#
loop_
_entity_poly.entity_id
_entity_poly.type
_entity_poly.pdbx_seq_one_letter_code
_entity_poly.pdbx_strand_id
1 'polypeptide(L)'
;KSNFDNIDVDYGLRDEKRTWVQGIDLRTFLENNGVYPTNGEVLDLIDNLKIDNAKDLGPHNLILDGESLLPIDQHDKLDDVNTKEKLKDFLKQSGLL
;
A
#
# COMPACT_ATOMS: atom_id res chain seq x y z
N LYS A 1 29.62 1.61 -1.22
CA LYS A 1 28.87 2.29 -0.14
C LYS A 1 27.41 2.08 -0.46
N SER A 2 26.70 1.28 0.34
CA SER A 2 25.25 1.11 0.20
C SER A 2 24.55 2.38 0.68
N ASN A 3 23.57 2.85 -0.09
CA ASN A 3 22.74 4.01 0.23
C ASN A 3 21.30 3.50 0.42
N PHE A 4 20.56 3.98 1.42
CA PHE A 4 19.14 3.66 1.56
C PHE A 4 18.29 4.15 0.39
N ASP A 5 18.76 5.15 -0.36
CA ASP A 5 18.08 5.62 -1.58
C ASP A 5 18.21 4.63 -2.75
N ASN A 6 19.20 3.72 -2.71
CA ASN A 6 19.43 2.70 -3.74
C ASN A 6 20.01 1.45 -3.08
N ILE A 7 19.14 0.53 -2.68
CA ILE A 7 19.55 -0.78 -2.19
C ILE A 7 19.83 -1.67 -3.41
N ASP A 8 21.12 -1.80 -3.73
CA ASP A 8 21.59 -2.77 -4.72
C ASP A 8 21.75 -4.12 -4.02
N VAL A 9 20.75 -5.00 -4.16
CA VAL A 9 20.77 -6.34 -3.58
C VAL A 9 21.06 -7.33 -4.69
N ASP A 10 22.25 -7.93 -4.65
CA ASP A 10 22.64 -9.00 -5.57
C ASP A 10 21.95 -10.31 -5.15
N TYR A 11 20.85 -10.63 -5.83
CA TYR A 11 20.13 -11.91 -5.68
C TYR A 11 20.72 -13.04 -6.53
N GLY A 12 21.96 -12.89 -7.05
CA GLY A 12 22.71 -13.92 -7.76
C GLY A 12 22.27 -14.23 -9.20
N LEU A 13 21.03 -13.91 -9.58
CA LEU A 13 20.48 -14.17 -10.93
C LEU A 13 19.58 -13.04 -11.49
N ARG A 14 19.31 -11.97 -10.72
CA ARG A 14 18.46 -10.86 -11.15
C ARG A 14 18.97 -9.54 -10.57
N ASP A 15 19.31 -8.61 -11.46
CA ASP A 15 19.44 -7.19 -11.12
C ASP A 15 18.02 -6.61 -10.99
N GLU A 16 17.46 -6.61 -9.78
CA GLU A 16 16.21 -5.90 -9.49
C GLU A 16 16.49 -4.51 -8.92
N LYS A 17 16.16 -3.46 -9.69
CA LYS A 17 16.14 -2.09 -9.21
C LYS A 17 14.74 -1.72 -8.77
N ARG A 18 14.49 -1.67 -7.46
CA ARG A 18 13.23 -1.18 -6.88
C ARG A 18 13.49 0.13 -6.14
N THR A 19 12.62 1.11 -6.37
CA THR A 19 12.61 2.34 -5.57
C THR A 19 12.11 2.00 -4.18
N TRP A 20 12.89 2.33 -3.15
CA TRP A 20 12.43 2.20 -1.77
C TRP A 20 11.32 3.21 -1.50
N VAL A 21 10.19 2.73 -0.96
CA VAL A 21 9.09 3.58 -0.51
C VAL A 21 9.07 3.58 1.01
N GLN A 22 9.29 4.73 1.61
CA GLN A 22 9.25 4.86 3.06
C GLN A 22 7.80 4.88 3.55
N GLY A 23 7.48 4.06 4.55
CA GLY A 23 6.17 4.05 5.18
C GLY A 23 5.89 2.73 5.87
N ILE A 24 4.63 2.56 6.27
CA ILE A 24 4.08 1.32 6.82
C ILE A 24 3.02 0.79 5.86
N ASP A 25 3.00 -0.52 5.71
CA ASP A 25 1.90 -1.20 5.04
C ASP A 25 0.55 -0.86 5.70
N LEU A 26 -0.47 -0.45 4.92
CA LEU A 26 -1.75 0.00 5.44
C LEU A 26 -2.46 -1.11 6.24
N ARG A 27 -2.38 -2.37 5.78
CA ARG A 27 -2.94 -3.49 6.54
C ARG A 27 -2.28 -3.59 7.92
N THR A 28 -0.95 -3.56 7.96
CA THR A 28 -0.17 -3.62 9.21
C THR A 28 -0.52 -2.46 10.13
N PHE A 29 -0.66 -1.24 9.60
CA PHE A 29 -1.08 -0.07 10.38
C PHE A 29 -2.44 -0.29 11.07
N LEU A 30 -3.44 -0.78 10.33
CA LEU A 30 -4.79 -1.02 10.83
C LEU A 30 -4.81 -2.17 11.85
N GLU A 31 -4.14 -3.29 11.56
CA GLU A 31 -4.07 -4.45 12.47
C GLU A 31 -3.40 -4.11 13.82
N ASN A 32 -2.52 -3.10 13.85
CA ASN A 32 -1.85 -2.64 15.05
C ASN A 32 -2.55 -1.47 15.76
N ASN A 33 -3.81 -1.17 15.41
CA ASN A 33 -4.59 -0.04 15.95
C ASN A 33 -3.84 1.29 15.81
N GLY A 34 -3.29 1.54 14.62
CA GLY A 34 -2.65 2.80 14.29
C GLY A 34 -3.52 4.01 14.65
N VAL A 35 -2.91 5.02 15.26
CA VAL A 35 -3.65 6.16 15.85
C VAL A 35 -3.86 7.29 14.83
N TYR A 36 -2.87 7.52 13.96
CA TYR A 36 -2.90 8.59 12.96
C TYR A 36 -2.29 8.09 11.63
N PRO A 37 -2.94 8.31 10.48
CA PRO A 37 -4.24 8.98 10.29
C PRO A 37 -5.40 8.20 10.92
N THR A 38 -6.48 8.90 11.29
CA THR A 38 -7.71 8.29 11.81
C THR A 38 -8.40 7.46 10.73
N ASN A 39 -9.32 6.56 11.13
CA ASN A 39 -10.10 5.76 10.18
C ASN A 39 -10.82 6.60 9.13
N GLY A 40 -11.33 7.77 9.49
CA GLY A 40 -11.95 8.70 8.54
C GLY A 40 -10.95 9.26 7.54
N GLU A 41 -9.79 9.71 8.02
CA GLU A 41 -8.71 10.22 7.17
C GLU A 41 -8.15 9.11 6.26
N VAL A 42 -8.08 7.86 6.70
CA VAL A 42 -7.71 6.73 5.84
C VAL A 42 -8.68 6.60 4.66
N LEU A 43 -9.99 6.73 4.89
CA LEU A 43 -10.98 6.70 3.80
C LEU A 43 -10.79 7.86 2.83
N ASP A 44 -10.50 9.06 3.34
CA ASP A 44 -10.20 10.24 2.50
C ASP A 44 -8.92 10.04 1.68
N LEU A 45 -7.88 9.43 2.26
CA LEU A 45 -6.65 9.08 1.55
C LEU A 45 -6.92 8.07 0.43
N ILE A 46 -7.76 7.06 0.68
CA ILE A 46 -8.18 6.10 -0.35
C ILE A 46 -8.91 6.81 -1.49
N ASP A 47 -9.83 7.73 -1.17
CA ASP A 47 -10.57 8.48 -2.18
C ASP A 47 -9.64 9.36 -3.03
N ASN A 48 -8.58 9.89 -2.43
CA ASN A 48 -7.58 10.71 -3.11
C ASN A 48 -6.47 9.94 -3.86
N LEU A 49 -6.47 8.59 -3.79
CA LEU A 49 -5.49 7.77 -4.52
C LEU A 49 -5.51 8.08 -6.03
N LYS A 50 -4.34 8.38 -6.61
CA LYS A 50 -4.18 8.57 -8.06
C LYS A 50 -3.82 7.25 -8.70
N ILE A 51 -4.84 6.42 -8.96
CA ILE A 51 -4.67 5.11 -9.59
C ILE A 51 -5.80 4.81 -10.55
N ASP A 52 -5.43 4.34 -11.74
CA ASP A 52 -6.36 3.89 -12.78
C ASP A 52 -6.16 2.39 -13.01
N ASN A 53 -7.26 1.63 -13.04
CA ASN A 53 -7.28 0.20 -13.38
C ASN A 53 -6.29 -0.67 -12.58
N ALA A 54 -6.25 -0.48 -11.26
CA ALA A 54 -5.51 -1.36 -10.35
C ALA A 54 -5.91 -2.82 -10.58
N LYS A 55 -4.94 -3.74 -10.61
CA LYS A 55 -5.25 -5.19 -10.61
C LYS A 55 -5.41 -5.74 -9.19
N ASP A 56 -4.72 -5.13 -8.23
CA ASP A 56 -4.75 -5.49 -6.82
C ASP A 56 -4.53 -4.23 -5.98
N LEU A 57 -5.63 -3.75 -5.40
CA LEU A 57 -5.69 -2.60 -4.49
C LEU A 57 -5.93 -3.05 -3.05
N GLY A 58 -5.56 -4.28 -2.70
CA GLY A 58 -5.63 -4.76 -1.33
C GLY A 58 -4.83 -3.85 -0.38
N PRO A 59 -5.20 -3.77 0.91
CA PRO A 59 -4.51 -2.88 1.86
C PRO A 59 -3.06 -3.28 2.11
N HIS A 60 -2.65 -4.49 1.71
CA HIS A 60 -1.26 -4.96 1.79
C HIS A 60 -0.35 -4.38 0.67
N ASN A 61 -0.97 -3.76 -0.34
CA ASN A 61 -0.30 -3.14 -1.49
C ASN A 61 -0.36 -1.61 -1.44
N LEU A 62 -0.66 -1.05 -0.27
CA LEU A 62 -0.73 0.38 -0.02
C LEU A 62 0.23 0.73 1.10
N ILE A 63 1.22 1.56 0.78
CA ILE A 63 2.15 2.10 1.78
C ILE A 63 1.61 3.44 2.28
N LEU A 64 1.40 3.53 3.58
CA LEU A 64 1.10 4.76 4.30
C LEU A 64 2.41 5.42 4.72
N ASP A 65 2.73 6.58 4.16
CA ASP A 65 3.96 7.33 4.45
C ASP A 65 3.79 8.43 5.51
N GLY A 66 2.57 8.57 6.04
CA GLY A 66 2.18 9.58 7.03
C GLY A 66 1.34 10.72 6.45
N GLU A 67 1.40 10.96 5.14
CA GLU A 67 0.61 11.99 4.45
C GLU A 67 -0.25 11.43 3.32
N SER A 68 0.16 10.30 2.74
CA SER A 68 -0.45 9.73 1.54
C SER A 68 -0.47 8.21 1.57
N LEU A 69 -1.27 7.64 0.65
CA LEU A 69 -1.23 6.22 0.33
C LEU A 69 -0.54 6.04 -1.02
N LEU A 70 0.49 5.19 -1.04
CA LEU A 70 1.31 4.91 -2.19
C LEU A 70 1.05 3.47 -2.65
N PRO A 71 0.45 3.25 -3.83
CA PRO A 71 0.18 1.92 -4.33
C PRO A 71 1.47 1.26 -4.86
N ILE A 72 1.69 0.02 -4.45
CA ILE A 72 2.78 -0.86 -4.91
C ILE A 72 2.21 -2.12 -5.57
N ASP A 73 3.03 -2.82 -6.36
CA ASP A 73 2.72 -4.14 -6.93
C ASP A 73 1.39 -4.27 -7.71
N GLN A 74 0.89 -3.16 -8.26
CA GLN A 74 -0.43 -3.02 -8.93
C GLN A 74 -0.59 -3.82 -10.24
N HIS A 75 0.44 -4.54 -10.67
CA HIS A 75 0.47 -5.22 -11.97
C HIS A 75 0.75 -6.71 -11.87
N ASP A 76 1.03 -7.24 -10.67
CA ASP A 76 1.58 -8.58 -10.48
C ASP A 76 0.50 -9.67 -10.54
N LYS A 77 -0.67 -9.43 -9.94
CA LYS A 77 -1.79 -10.40 -9.91
C LYS A 77 -3.13 -9.68 -9.92
N LEU A 78 -4.14 -10.30 -10.53
CA LEU A 78 -5.52 -9.83 -10.41
C LEU A 78 -6.11 -10.33 -9.08
N ASP A 79 -6.59 -9.40 -8.27
CA ASP A 79 -7.29 -9.64 -7.01
C ASP A 79 -8.73 -9.12 -7.09
N ASP A 80 -9.61 -9.63 -6.23
CA ASP A 80 -11.00 -9.20 -6.14
C ASP A 80 -11.09 -7.77 -5.62
N VAL A 81 -10.18 -7.36 -4.74
CA VAL A 81 -10.07 -6.00 -4.20
C VAL A 81 -9.25 -5.14 -5.16
N ASN A 82 -9.90 -4.57 -6.18
CA ASN A 82 -9.21 -3.85 -7.25
C ASN A 82 -9.81 -2.47 -7.59
N THR A 83 -10.76 -1.99 -6.78
CA THR A 83 -11.27 -0.62 -6.86
C THR A 83 -11.26 0.01 -5.48
N LYS A 84 -11.31 1.35 -5.42
CA LYS A 84 -11.36 2.10 -4.15
C LYS A 84 -12.56 1.69 -3.30
N GLU A 85 -13.71 1.51 -3.94
CA GLU A 85 -14.96 1.08 -3.28
C GLU A 85 -14.80 -0.30 -2.67
N LYS A 86 -14.28 -1.26 -3.44
CA LYS A 86 -14.05 -2.62 -2.96
C LYS A 86 -13.04 -2.67 -1.82
N LEU A 87 -12.00 -1.83 -1.87
CA LEU A 87 -11.04 -1.70 -0.76
C LEU A 87 -11.75 -1.18 0.49
N LYS A 88 -12.53 -0.10 0.39
CA LYS A 88 -13.28 0.44 1.54
C LYS A 88 -14.24 -0.59 2.13
N ASP A 89 -14.94 -1.35 1.27
CA ASP A 89 -15.86 -2.40 1.70
C ASP A 89 -15.12 -3.55 2.37
N PHE A 90 -13.99 -3.99 1.80
CA PHE A 90 -13.14 -5.01 2.38
C PHE A 90 -12.66 -4.64 3.79
N LEU A 91 -12.18 -3.41 3.97
CA LEU A 91 -11.67 -2.93 5.26
C LEU A 91 -12.76 -2.96 6.35
N LYS A 92 -13.97 -2.51 6.01
CA LYS A 92 -15.14 -2.54 6.92
C LYS A 92 -15.58 -3.97 7.25
N GLN A 93 -15.68 -4.84 6.23
CA GLN A 93 -16.09 -6.24 6.42
C GLN A 93 -15.08 -7.04 7.24
N SER A 94 -13.80 -6.68 7.13
CA SER A 94 -12.70 -7.32 7.86
C SER A 94 -12.56 -6.81 9.30
N GLY A 95 -13.33 -5.79 9.70
CA GLY A 95 -13.21 -5.14 11.01
C GLY A 95 -11.91 -4.37 11.21
N LEU A 96 -11.23 -4.01 10.11
CA LEU A 96 -10.02 -3.17 10.13
C LEU A 96 -10.34 -1.68 10.23
N LEU A 97 -11.52 -1.27 9.75
CA LEU A 97 -12.07 0.09 9.85
C LEU A 97 -13.43 0.11 10.52
#